data_AF-A0A7Y9HRN4-F1
#
_entry.id   AF-A0A7Y9HRN4-F1
#
_cell.length_a   1.000
_cell.length_b   1.000
_cell.length_c   1.000
_cell.angle_alpha   90.00
_cell.angle_beta   90.00
_cell.angle_gamma   90.00
#
_symmetry.space_group_name_H-M   'P 1'
#
loop_
_entity.id
_entity.type
_entity.pdbx_description
1 polymer ?
#
loop_
_entity_poly.entity_id
_entity_poly.type
_entity_poly.pdbx_seq_one_letter_code
_entity_poly.pdbx_strand_id
1 'polypeptide(L)'
;MNKWMKAFMALLLVLCGAWSRAADFLEPEQAFQLRGELVDAHTVRLTWTIAPEYHLYRDRLSFNGGVGLPKLPDGLRKFDTNFNKEMETYQNKLVVDLPVTASAPFTLQVGYQGCADAGLCYSPASQGYHVDPDVPGKLKTVDDAASALPPAPPAAAAAAAAPTTAAPPEDDSSLAQRTLQSGSAWRIGLAFLAFGLLLSFTPCVLPMVPILSSIIVGEGAVSRGRGFSLALAYSLGMALVYTSLGVAAGLAGEGLAGALQKPWVLLTFGALLVLLALSMFDVYQLQLPGGLQSRLSERSNGISGGRFAGVFVMGALSALIVGPCVAGPLAGALLYISQTRNVWTGGWALFSMAAGMSVPLLLTGVSAGSLLPRAGAWMNNVKKIFGLLLIAVAIWMVSPVFSVTVNMAMWGMFALLCAVFLHVFEPLQKGAALRAYVGKTLGLACLLVGLFELTGAASAGRDVLQPLGHLSIARADKPAAGEGGEVHFSRIKTAAELDQVLASSGTPVMLDFYADWCVSCKEMERFTFSKPEVAGKLKQVKLIQVDVTANNADDKALMKRFGLFGPPGIILFNDGKEVPDSRVIGFLAAEPFVQHLARNFAI
;
A
#
# COMPACT_ATOMS: atom_id res chain seq x y z
N MET A 1 35.04 18.90 -7.85
CA MET A 1 33.57 18.96 -7.70
C MET A 1 33.00 19.64 -8.93
N ASN A 2 32.52 18.86 -9.91
CA ASN A 2 32.21 19.35 -11.26
C ASN A 2 30.97 20.26 -11.28
N LYS A 3 30.95 21.24 -12.18
CA LYS A 3 29.85 22.22 -12.34
C LYS A 3 28.49 21.54 -12.52
N TRP A 4 28.46 20.38 -13.17
CA TRP A 4 27.27 19.55 -13.36
C TRP A 4 26.70 18.99 -12.05
N MET A 5 27.57 18.60 -11.11
CA MET A 5 27.16 18.10 -9.80
C MET A 5 26.60 19.21 -8.89
N LYS A 6 27.12 20.45 -9.04
CA LYS A 6 26.53 21.62 -8.36
C LYS A 6 25.17 21.99 -8.94
N ALA A 7 24.98 21.87 -10.25
CA ALA A 7 23.70 22.12 -10.90
C ALA A 7 22.65 21.08 -10.50
N PHE A 8 23.02 19.80 -10.48
CA PHE A 8 22.12 18.72 -10.06
C PHE A 8 21.77 18.79 -8.57
N MET A 9 22.75 19.08 -7.70
CA MET A 9 22.52 19.24 -6.27
C MET A 9 21.73 20.51 -5.94
N ALA A 10 21.89 21.60 -6.71
CA ALA A 10 21.06 22.80 -6.60
C ALA A 10 19.62 22.53 -7.07
N LEU A 11 19.43 21.76 -8.15
CA LEU A 11 18.11 21.34 -8.62
C LEU A 11 17.40 20.46 -7.57
N LEU A 12 18.12 19.53 -6.94
CA LEU A 12 17.62 18.64 -5.90
C LEU A 12 17.27 19.40 -4.60
N LEU A 13 18.06 20.42 -4.25
CA LEU A 13 17.78 21.31 -3.11
C LEU A 13 16.58 22.23 -3.38
N VAL A 14 16.38 22.69 -4.62
CA VAL A 14 15.19 23.46 -5.01
C VAL A 14 13.94 22.59 -5.02
N LEU A 15 14.05 21.32 -5.43
CA LEU A 15 12.97 20.33 -5.38
C LEU A 15 12.62 19.89 -3.95
N CYS A 16 13.60 19.80 -3.04
CA CYS A 16 13.36 19.56 -1.61
C CYS A 16 12.85 20.80 -0.86
N GLY A 17 13.23 22.01 -1.30
CA GLY A 17 12.76 23.27 -0.72
C GLY A 17 11.29 23.57 -1.01
N ALA A 18 10.67 22.85 -1.96
CA ALA A 18 9.26 22.94 -2.30
C ALA A 18 8.37 21.93 -1.55
N TRP A 19 8.80 21.42 -0.39
CA TRP A 19 7.86 20.86 0.57
C TRP A 19 6.94 21.97 1.07
N SER A 20 5.80 22.10 0.40
CA SER A 20 4.61 22.71 0.96
C SER A 20 4.38 22.08 2.33
N ARG A 21 4.25 22.94 3.35
CA ARG A 21 3.70 22.52 4.64
C ARG A 21 2.35 21.88 4.37
N ALA A 22 2.28 20.56 4.46
CA ALA A 22 1.02 19.91 4.74
C ALA A 22 0.55 20.50 6.08
N ALA A 23 -0.57 21.21 6.08
CA ALA A 23 -1.18 21.62 7.32
C ALA A 23 -1.50 20.33 8.10
N ASP A 24 -0.87 20.14 9.25
CA ASP A 24 -1.19 19.05 10.16
C ASP A 24 -2.64 19.24 10.61
N PHE A 25 -3.55 18.44 10.07
CA PHE A 25 -4.95 18.44 10.46
C PHE A 25 -5.08 17.73 11.81
N LEU A 26 -5.76 18.35 12.76
CA LEU A 26 -6.08 17.76 14.07
C LEU A 26 -6.99 16.54 13.91
N GLU A 27 -6.87 15.55 14.80
CA GLU A 27 -7.80 14.43 14.87
C GLU A 27 -9.21 14.91 15.28
N PRO A 28 -10.31 14.24 14.86
CA PRO A 28 -11.67 14.70 15.10
C PRO A 28 -11.98 15.00 16.59
N GLU A 29 -11.47 14.17 17.49
CA GLU A 29 -11.66 14.30 18.94
C GLU A 29 -10.92 15.51 19.52
N GLN A 30 -9.82 15.92 18.89
CA GLN A 30 -9.05 17.11 19.27
C GLN A 30 -9.65 18.37 18.66
N ALA A 31 -10.16 18.27 17.43
CA ALA A 31 -10.81 19.36 16.70
C ALA A 31 -12.19 19.71 17.27
N PHE A 32 -12.94 18.72 17.78
CA PHE A 32 -14.31 18.87 18.27
C PHE A 32 -14.46 18.23 19.66
N GLN A 33 -14.06 18.95 20.71
CA GLN A 33 -14.15 18.44 22.08
C GLN A 33 -15.57 18.61 22.61
N LEU A 34 -16.35 17.53 22.62
CA LEU A 34 -17.69 17.48 23.19
C LEU A 34 -17.65 17.12 24.68
N ARG A 35 -18.38 17.87 25.51
CA ARG A 35 -18.57 17.61 26.94
C ARG A 35 -20.06 17.71 27.30
N GLY A 36 -20.55 16.73 28.06
CA GLY A 36 -21.91 16.72 28.59
C GLY A 36 -21.97 16.93 30.11
N GLU A 37 -22.91 17.75 30.57
CA GLU A 37 -23.17 18.00 31.98
C GLU A 37 -24.69 18.02 32.24
N LEU A 38 -25.15 17.34 33.28
CA LEU A 38 -26.53 17.43 33.75
C LEU A 38 -26.64 18.63 34.70
N VAL A 39 -27.29 19.71 34.24
CA VAL A 39 -27.39 20.99 34.96
C VAL A 39 -28.47 20.92 36.04
N ASP A 40 -29.58 20.27 35.72
CA ASP A 40 -30.70 19.98 36.62
C ASP A 40 -31.36 18.66 36.21
N ALA A 41 -32.30 18.13 37.00
CA ALA A 41 -32.99 16.86 36.74
C ALA A 41 -33.77 16.83 35.40
N HIS A 42 -33.88 17.96 34.70
CA HIS A 42 -34.67 18.12 33.49
C HIS A 42 -33.87 18.68 32.30
N THR A 43 -32.56 18.97 32.45
CA THR A 43 -31.77 19.66 31.43
C THR A 43 -30.34 19.12 31.36
N VAL A 44 -30.00 18.53 30.20
CA VAL A 44 -28.63 18.16 29.84
C VAL A 44 -28.01 19.24 28.98
N ARG A 45 -26.87 19.79 29.39
CA ARG A 45 -26.09 20.75 28.63
C ARG A 45 -24.93 20.07 27.92
N LEU A 46 -24.89 20.21 26.60
CA LEU A 46 -23.78 19.77 25.76
C LEU A 46 -22.96 20.98 25.31
N THR A 47 -21.65 20.93 25.52
CA THR A 47 -20.71 21.97 25.10
C THR A 47 -19.66 21.40 24.16
N TRP A 48 -19.61 21.90 22.93
CA TRP A 48 -18.50 21.66 22.00
C TRP A 48 -17.49 22.80 22.09
N THR A 49 -16.22 22.45 22.24
CA THR A 49 -15.09 23.36 22.03
C THR A 49 -14.47 23.01 20.68
N ILE A 50 -14.55 23.94 19.73
CA ILE A 50 -14.14 23.75 18.33
C ILE A 50 -12.81 24.48 18.13
N ALA A 51 -11.82 23.80 17.56
CA ALA A 51 -10.52 24.39 17.28
C ALA A 51 -10.60 25.54 16.23
N PRO A 52 -9.65 26.49 16.22
CA PRO A 52 -9.60 27.54 15.19
C PRO A 52 -9.45 26.92 13.79
N GLU A 53 -10.13 27.48 12.78
CA GLU A 53 -10.20 26.95 11.39
C GLU A 53 -11.03 25.65 11.23
N TYR A 54 -11.92 25.36 12.18
CA TYR A 54 -12.87 24.25 12.13
C TYR A 54 -14.30 24.71 12.40
N HIS A 55 -15.27 24.01 11.80
CA HIS A 55 -16.70 24.30 11.96
C HIS A 55 -17.56 23.04 12.05
N LEU A 56 -18.68 23.12 12.78
CA LEU A 56 -19.72 22.10 12.87
C LEU A 56 -20.97 22.51 12.06
N TYR A 57 -21.66 21.56 11.44
CA TYR A 57 -22.91 21.86 10.72
C TYR A 57 -24.14 21.69 11.61
N ARG A 58 -25.04 22.69 11.59
CA ARG A 58 -26.33 22.64 12.29
C ARG A 58 -27.17 21.43 11.87
N ASP A 59 -27.27 21.19 10.57
CA ASP A 59 -28.13 20.15 9.98
C ASP A 59 -27.59 18.71 10.17
N ARG A 60 -26.38 18.57 10.75
CA ARG A 60 -25.72 17.28 11.00
C ARG A 60 -25.56 16.97 12.48
N LEU A 61 -26.26 17.70 13.34
CA LEU A 61 -26.39 17.38 14.76
C LEU A 61 -27.59 16.44 14.96
N SER A 62 -27.37 15.30 15.61
CA SER A 62 -28.43 14.36 15.96
C SER A 62 -28.40 14.03 17.45
N PHE A 63 -29.58 13.92 18.05
CA PHE A 63 -29.76 13.67 19.47
C PHE A 63 -30.76 12.54 19.64
N ASN A 64 -30.31 11.38 20.11
CA ASN A 64 -31.13 10.19 20.26
C ASN A 64 -31.10 9.70 21.71
N GLY A 65 -32.27 9.34 22.25
CA GLY A 65 -32.41 8.71 23.58
C GLY A 65 -32.86 9.68 24.67
N GLY A 66 -34.09 9.49 25.18
CA GLY A 66 -34.59 10.08 26.42
C GLY A 66 -34.75 11.60 26.50
N VAL A 67 -34.41 12.35 25.44
CA VAL A 67 -34.44 13.83 25.38
C VAL A 67 -35.42 14.36 24.32
N GLY A 68 -35.96 15.56 24.56
CA GLY A 68 -36.76 16.30 23.59
C GLY A 68 -35.91 17.12 22.61
N LEU A 69 -36.58 17.73 21.62
CA LEU A 69 -35.92 18.55 20.60
C LEU A 69 -35.20 19.77 21.24
N PRO A 70 -33.90 19.98 20.99
CA PRO A 70 -33.17 21.14 21.51
C PRO A 70 -33.57 22.43 20.80
N LYS A 71 -33.46 23.55 21.54
CA LYS A 71 -33.38 24.88 20.93
C LYS A 71 -31.93 25.16 20.54
N LEU A 72 -31.60 24.97 19.26
CA LEU A 72 -30.29 25.27 18.70
C LEU A 72 -30.11 26.79 18.53
N PRO A 73 -28.98 27.39 18.95
CA PRO A 73 -28.69 28.80 18.71
C PRO A 73 -28.55 29.10 17.21
N ASP A 74 -28.65 30.36 16.80
CA ASP A 74 -28.47 30.73 15.40
C ASP A 74 -27.00 30.54 14.96
N GLY A 75 -26.81 29.85 13.83
CA GLY A 75 -25.49 29.57 13.25
C GLY A 75 -25.06 30.60 12.21
N LEU A 76 -23.78 30.60 11.89
CA LEU A 76 -23.21 31.40 10.79
C LEU A 76 -23.56 30.73 9.45
N ARG A 77 -24.35 31.41 8.62
CA ARG A 77 -24.62 30.99 7.24
C ARG A 77 -23.40 31.24 6.38
N LYS A 78 -22.80 30.17 5.86
CA LYS A 78 -21.66 30.24 4.94
C LYS A 78 -21.95 29.31 3.76
N PHE A 79 -21.59 29.76 2.57
CA PHE A 79 -21.63 28.91 1.39
C PHE A 79 -20.51 27.87 1.50
N ASP A 80 -20.89 26.59 1.59
CA ASP A 80 -19.94 25.50 1.72
C ASP A 80 -19.59 24.94 0.35
N THR A 81 -18.33 25.05 -0.05
CA THR A 81 -17.85 24.57 -1.35
C THR A 81 -17.82 23.05 -1.46
N ASN A 82 -17.81 22.31 -0.35
CA ASN A 82 -17.83 20.84 -0.34
C ASN A 82 -19.24 20.29 -0.57
N PHE A 83 -20.26 20.98 -0.04
CA PHE A 83 -21.67 20.58 -0.19
C PHE A 83 -22.44 21.39 -1.24
N ASN A 84 -21.79 22.38 -1.86
CA ASN A 84 -22.32 23.26 -2.90
C ASN A 84 -23.68 23.91 -2.56
N LYS A 85 -23.85 24.27 -1.28
CA LYS A 85 -25.06 24.86 -0.72
C LYS A 85 -24.70 25.79 0.45
N GLU A 86 -25.56 26.78 0.72
CA GLU A 86 -25.50 27.52 1.98
C GLU A 86 -25.86 26.60 3.15
N MET A 87 -24.94 26.50 4.11
CA MET A 87 -25.09 25.70 5.32
C MET A 87 -24.93 26.60 6.54
N GLU A 88 -25.69 26.32 7.60
CA GLU A 88 -25.49 26.97 8.90
C GLU A 88 -24.42 26.23 9.70
N THR A 89 -23.40 26.98 10.13
CA THR A 89 -22.21 26.45 10.78
C THR A 89 -21.94 27.11 12.13
N TYR A 90 -21.32 26.37 13.04
CA TYR A 90 -20.85 26.88 14.33
C TYR A 90 -19.33 26.84 14.41
N GLN A 91 -18.73 27.90 14.95
CA GLN A 91 -17.29 28.04 15.12
C GLN A 91 -16.96 28.36 16.58
N ASN A 92 -15.73 28.03 17.01
CA ASN A 92 -15.18 28.24 18.35
C ASN A 92 -15.88 27.47 19.49
N LYS A 93 -17.19 27.71 19.70
CA LYS A 93 -17.95 27.12 20.81
C LYS A 93 -19.42 26.98 20.45
N LEU A 94 -19.98 25.80 20.73
CA LEU A 94 -21.42 25.54 20.64
C LEU A 94 -21.92 25.01 21.98
N VAL A 95 -23.02 25.59 22.48
CA VAL A 95 -23.71 25.14 23.70
C VAL A 95 -25.14 24.80 23.33
N VAL A 96 -25.58 23.60 23.67
CA VAL A 96 -26.94 23.12 23.40
C VAL A 96 -27.53 22.55 24.68
N ASP A 97 -28.70 23.06 25.05
CA ASP A 97 -29.46 22.58 26.20
C ASP A 97 -30.60 21.65 25.71
N LEU A 98 -30.58 20.41 26.19
CA LEU A 98 -31.51 19.34 25.85
C LEU A 98 -32.49 19.09 27.02
N PRO A 99 -33.81 19.20 26.80
CA PRO A 99 -34.78 18.85 27.83
C PRO A 99 -34.85 17.33 28.00
N VAL A 100 -34.74 16.84 29.24
CA VAL A 100 -34.83 15.42 29.59
C VAL A 100 -36.30 15.03 29.72
N THR A 101 -36.72 14.00 28.98
CA THR A 101 -38.09 13.48 28.98
C THR A 101 -38.22 12.11 29.67
N ALA A 102 -37.11 11.40 29.87
CA ALA A 102 -37.08 10.10 30.52
C ALA A 102 -36.94 10.24 32.05
N SER A 103 -37.75 9.47 32.79
CA SER A 103 -37.74 9.41 34.26
C SER A 103 -36.86 8.29 34.83
N ALA A 104 -36.22 7.49 33.97
CA ALA A 104 -35.31 6.42 34.34
C ALA A 104 -33.94 6.64 33.66
N PRO A 105 -32.84 6.06 34.19
CA PRO A 105 -31.51 6.21 33.58
C PRO A 105 -31.50 5.76 32.12
N PHE A 106 -30.91 6.57 31.25
CA PHE A 106 -30.90 6.34 29.81
C PHE A 106 -29.56 6.71 29.17
N THR A 107 -29.30 6.15 27.99
CA THR A 107 -28.12 6.48 27.19
C THR A 107 -28.50 7.53 26.14
N LEU A 108 -27.90 8.72 26.24
CA LEU A 108 -28.00 9.79 25.26
C LEU A 108 -26.92 9.60 24.19
N GLN A 109 -27.32 9.42 22.93
CA GLN A 109 -26.42 9.33 21.78
C GLN A 109 -26.42 10.67 21.03
N VAL A 110 -25.24 11.27 20.91
CA VAL A 110 -25.04 12.57 20.26
C VAL A 110 -24.22 12.38 18.99
N GLY A 111 -24.83 12.58 17.83
CA GLY A 111 -24.15 12.58 16.54
C GLY A 111 -23.77 14.00 16.10
N TYR A 112 -22.56 14.16 15.57
CA TYR A 112 -22.10 15.44 15.04
C TYR A 112 -21.14 15.25 13.85
N GLN A 113 -21.06 16.25 12.99
CA GLN A 113 -20.13 16.28 11.86
C GLN A 113 -19.57 17.69 11.69
N GLY A 114 -18.25 17.78 11.48
CA GLY A 114 -17.56 19.03 11.20
C GLY A 114 -16.51 18.91 10.10
N CYS A 115 -16.06 20.06 9.62
CA CYS A 115 -14.99 20.17 8.61
C CYS A 115 -13.97 21.21 9.05
N ALA A 116 -12.76 21.09 8.49
CA ALA A 116 -11.77 22.15 8.50
C ALA A 116 -12.06 23.12 7.35
N ASP A 117 -11.87 24.41 7.58
CA ASP A 117 -12.02 25.47 6.57
C ASP A 117 -11.06 25.27 5.37
N ALA A 118 -9.96 24.54 5.56
CA ALA A 118 -9.01 24.15 4.53
C ALA A 118 -9.47 22.98 3.61
N GLY A 119 -10.76 22.60 3.66
CA GLY A 119 -11.38 21.70 2.69
C GLY A 119 -11.39 20.21 3.07
N LEU A 120 -11.13 19.87 4.34
CA LEU A 120 -11.20 18.49 4.84
C LEU A 120 -12.43 18.29 5.70
N CYS A 121 -13.32 17.37 5.31
CA CYS A 121 -14.50 17.02 6.09
C CYS A 121 -14.34 15.70 6.83
N TYR A 122 -14.62 15.72 8.13
CA TYR A 122 -14.55 14.52 8.97
C TYR A 122 -15.81 13.66 8.79
N SER A 123 -15.67 12.36 9.02
CA SER A 123 -16.82 11.45 9.05
C SER A 123 -17.75 11.79 10.22
N PRO A 124 -19.07 11.53 10.09
CA PRO A 124 -19.99 11.67 11.22
C PRO A 124 -19.50 10.86 12.41
N ALA A 125 -19.37 11.52 13.56
CA ALA A 125 -18.98 10.91 14.82
C ALA A 125 -20.19 10.85 15.76
N SER A 126 -20.25 9.83 16.60
CA SER A 126 -21.28 9.67 17.63
C SER A 126 -20.64 9.46 18.99
N GLN A 127 -21.17 10.11 20.02
CA GLN A 127 -20.71 9.94 21.39
C GLN A 127 -21.90 9.65 22.31
N GLY A 128 -21.79 8.56 23.08
CA GLY A 128 -22.79 8.15 24.06
C GLY A 128 -22.50 8.71 25.45
N TYR A 129 -23.53 9.18 26.14
CA TYR A 129 -23.50 9.59 27.54
C TYR A 129 -24.52 8.80 28.35
N HIS A 130 -24.11 8.28 29.50
CA HIS A 130 -25.05 7.70 30.46
C HIS A 130 -25.63 8.82 31.33
N VAL A 131 -26.93 9.06 31.21
CA VAL A 131 -27.66 10.10 31.95
C VAL A 131 -28.48 9.44 33.04
N ASP A 132 -28.15 9.77 34.28
CA ASP A 132 -28.94 9.40 35.46
C ASP A 132 -29.66 10.67 35.97
N PRO A 133 -31.00 10.77 35.84
CA PRO A 133 -31.76 11.96 36.25
C PRO A 133 -31.60 12.33 37.74
N ASP A 134 -31.20 11.37 38.59
CA ASP A 134 -31.08 11.54 40.04
C ASP A 134 -29.68 12.02 40.49
N VAL A 135 -28.70 12.05 39.58
CA VAL A 135 -27.29 12.42 39.89
C VAL A 135 -26.84 13.59 39.02
N PRO A 136 -27.05 14.86 39.45
CA PRO A 136 -26.55 16.03 38.73
C PRO A 136 -25.01 16.08 38.72
N GLY A 137 -24.43 16.42 37.57
CA GLY A 137 -22.98 16.50 37.41
C GLY A 137 -22.48 16.16 35.99
N LYS A 138 -21.15 16.05 35.86
CA LYS A 138 -20.49 15.72 34.59
C LYS A 138 -20.86 14.31 34.14
N LEU A 139 -21.36 14.19 32.91
CA LEU A 139 -21.80 12.92 32.35
C LEU A 139 -20.59 12.05 31.99
N LYS A 140 -20.69 10.75 32.29
CA LYS A 140 -19.68 9.77 31.88
C LYS A 140 -19.95 9.33 30.46
N THR A 141 -18.90 9.29 29.65
CA THR A 141 -18.95 8.76 28.29
C THR A 141 -19.09 7.24 28.35
N VAL A 142 -19.94 6.69 27.48
CA VAL A 142 -20.03 5.25 27.28
C VAL A 142 -19.08 4.92 26.13
N ASP A 143 -17.95 4.28 26.43
CA ASP A 143 -17.12 3.65 25.40
C ASP A 143 -17.93 2.52 24.75
N ASP A 144 -18.01 2.50 23.41
CA ASP A 144 -18.88 1.64 22.62
C ASP A 144 -18.92 0.17 23.10
N ALA A 145 -20.04 -0.19 23.72
CA ALA A 145 -20.51 -1.56 23.82
C ALA A 145 -22.04 -1.58 23.62
N ALA A 146 -22.44 -2.14 22.47
CA ALA A 146 -23.75 -2.73 22.19
C ALA A 146 -24.98 -1.80 22.18
N SER A 147 -25.47 -1.52 20.97
CA SER A 147 -26.91 -1.57 20.71
C SER A 147 -27.19 -2.76 19.79
N ALA A 148 -27.80 -3.79 20.37
CA ALA A 148 -28.12 -5.06 19.74
C ALA A 148 -29.45 -4.99 18.95
N LEU A 149 -29.47 -5.64 17.79
CA LEU A 149 -30.55 -6.53 17.36
C LEU A 149 -29.91 -7.93 17.15
N PRO A 150 -30.69 -9.03 17.24
CA PRO A 150 -30.34 -10.25 17.98
C PRO A 150 -29.34 -11.19 17.29
N PRO A 151 -28.64 -12.04 18.08
CA PRO A 151 -27.66 -12.99 17.57
C PRO A 151 -28.35 -14.18 16.89
N ALA A 152 -28.02 -14.42 15.63
CA ALA A 152 -28.23 -15.73 15.01
C ALA A 152 -27.12 -16.70 15.50
N PRO A 153 -27.47 -17.95 15.88
CA PRO A 153 -26.56 -18.90 16.52
C PRO A 153 -25.40 -19.40 15.62
N PRO A 154 -24.32 -19.94 16.21
CA PRO A 154 -23.10 -20.28 15.50
C PRO A 154 -23.29 -21.56 14.66
N ALA A 155 -23.23 -21.42 13.33
CA ALA A 155 -23.08 -22.56 12.45
C ALA A 155 -21.58 -22.85 12.26
N ALA A 156 -21.04 -23.71 13.13
CA ALA A 156 -19.92 -24.55 12.76
C ALA A 156 -20.40 -25.56 11.70
N ALA A 157 -19.81 -25.53 10.50
CA ALA A 157 -19.75 -26.67 9.57
C ALA A 157 -18.64 -26.35 8.55
N ALA A 158 -17.43 -26.86 8.78
CA ALA A 158 -17.00 -28.19 8.36
C ALA A 158 -16.37 -28.14 6.96
N ALA A 159 -15.05 -28.15 6.99
CA ALA A 159 -14.22 -28.65 5.90
C ALA A 159 -14.59 -30.10 5.54
N ALA A 160 -14.44 -30.45 4.27
CA ALA A 160 -14.08 -31.80 3.79
C ALA A 160 -13.43 -31.63 2.41
N ALA A 161 -12.09 -31.61 2.31
CA ALA A 161 -11.14 -32.75 2.24
C ALA A 161 -11.25 -33.53 0.90
N ALA A 162 -10.39 -33.21 -0.10
CA ALA A 162 -9.14 -33.90 -0.51
C ALA A 162 -9.39 -35.18 -1.37
N PRO A 163 -8.60 -35.52 -2.43
CA PRO A 163 -7.13 -35.57 -2.33
C PRO A 163 -6.28 -35.33 -3.63
N THR A 164 -4.97 -35.18 -3.39
CA THR A 164 -3.80 -35.49 -4.25
C THR A 164 -3.50 -34.72 -5.56
N THR A 165 -2.32 -34.09 -5.51
CA THR A 165 -1.29 -33.92 -6.56
C THR A 165 -1.22 -32.56 -7.27
N ALA A 166 -0.07 -31.89 -7.02
CA ALA A 166 0.57 -30.81 -7.76
C ALA A 166 -0.09 -29.41 -7.66
N ALA A 167 0.43 -28.60 -6.72
CA ALA A 167 0.12 -27.18 -6.56
C ALA A 167 0.99 -26.29 -7.49
N PRO A 168 0.38 -25.34 -8.23
CA PRO A 168 0.96 -24.05 -8.63
C PRO A 168 0.61 -22.94 -7.58
N PRO A 169 1.21 -21.73 -7.65
CA PRO A 169 1.52 -20.89 -6.49
C PRO A 169 0.28 -20.15 -5.91
N GLU A 170 0.19 -20.08 -4.58
CA GLU A 170 -0.84 -19.35 -3.81
C GLU A 170 -0.33 -17.98 -3.31
N ASP A 171 -1.23 -17.00 -3.24
CA ASP A 171 -0.99 -15.59 -2.84
C ASP A 171 -0.43 -15.43 -1.40
N ASP A 172 0.71 -14.73 -1.29
CA ASP A 172 1.45 -14.43 -0.05
C ASP A 172 0.61 -13.72 1.03
N SER A 173 -0.41 -12.94 0.63
CA SER A 173 -1.29 -12.20 1.54
C SER A 173 -2.23 -13.12 2.33
N SER A 174 -2.66 -14.24 1.73
CA SER A 174 -3.61 -15.18 2.34
C SER A 174 -2.99 -16.04 3.45
N LEU A 175 -1.72 -16.40 3.31
CA LEU A 175 -0.95 -17.17 4.29
C LEU A 175 -0.59 -16.32 5.53
N ALA A 176 -0.22 -15.06 5.33
CA ALA A 176 0.00 -14.12 6.42
C ALA A 176 -1.29 -13.90 7.23
N GLN A 177 -2.42 -13.68 6.55
CA GLN A 177 -3.73 -13.48 7.18
C GLN A 177 -4.18 -14.68 8.02
N ARG A 178 -4.06 -15.91 7.50
CA ARG A 178 -4.39 -17.15 8.22
C ARG A 178 -3.49 -17.38 9.45
N THR A 179 -2.23 -17.00 9.34
CA THR A 179 -1.27 -17.15 10.44
C THR A 179 -1.53 -16.13 11.56
N LEU A 180 -1.88 -14.90 11.19
CA LEU A 180 -2.27 -13.81 12.09
C LEU A 180 -3.59 -14.08 12.83
N GLN A 181 -4.53 -14.78 12.20
CA GLN A 181 -5.79 -15.21 12.81
C GLN A 181 -5.61 -16.37 13.82
N SER A 182 -4.47 -17.06 13.83
CA SER A 182 -4.22 -18.17 14.78
C SER A 182 -4.03 -17.72 16.24
N GLY A 183 -3.97 -16.40 16.51
CA GLY A 183 -3.91 -15.79 17.84
C GLY A 183 -2.61 -16.05 18.63
N SER A 184 -1.70 -16.89 18.12
CA SER A 184 -0.46 -17.26 18.81
C SER A 184 0.69 -16.34 18.38
N ALA A 185 1.09 -15.41 19.25
CA ALA A 185 2.18 -14.46 19.01
C ALA A 185 3.51 -15.12 18.60
N TRP A 186 3.76 -16.35 19.06
CA TRP A 186 4.95 -17.14 18.68
C TRP A 186 4.90 -17.61 17.23
N ARG A 187 3.75 -18.12 16.75
CA ARG A 187 3.59 -18.56 15.34
C ARG A 187 3.66 -17.38 14.38
N ILE A 188 3.06 -16.27 14.76
CA ILE A 188 3.13 -15.00 14.00
C ILE A 188 4.58 -14.55 13.90
N GLY A 189 5.32 -14.54 15.03
CA GLY A 189 6.74 -14.21 15.05
C GLY A 189 7.56 -15.09 14.12
N LEU A 190 7.40 -16.42 14.17
CA LEU A 190 8.13 -17.37 13.33
C LEU A 190 7.81 -17.21 11.84
N ALA A 191 6.54 -17.05 11.48
CA ALA A 191 6.13 -16.87 10.08
C ALA A 191 6.69 -15.57 9.50
N PHE A 192 6.56 -14.46 10.23
CA PHE A 192 7.12 -13.16 9.79
C PHE A 192 8.64 -13.16 9.75
N LEU A 193 9.30 -13.92 10.64
CA LEU A 193 10.75 -14.13 10.59
C LEU A 193 11.15 -14.93 9.34
N ALA A 194 10.39 -15.95 8.97
CA ALA A 194 10.60 -16.71 7.74
C ALA A 194 10.38 -15.84 6.49
N PHE A 195 9.32 -15.01 6.46
CA PHE A 195 9.11 -14.03 5.40
C PHE A 195 10.26 -13.01 5.33
N GLY A 196 10.74 -12.49 6.47
CA GLY A 196 11.91 -11.61 6.53
C GLY A 196 13.18 -12.27 5.98
N LEU A 197 13.37 -13.56 6.26
CA LEU A 197 14.49 -14.33 5.71
C LEU A 197 14.36 -14.49 4.19
N LEU A 198 13.16 -14.79 3.69
CA LEU A 198 12.87 -14.86 2.26
C LEU A 198 13.13 -13.52 1.57
N LEU A 199 12.71 -12.42 2.19
CA LEU A 199 12.91 -11.06 1.71
C LEU A 199 14.38 -10.62 1.74
N SER A 200 15.23 -11.28 2.50
CA SER A 200 16.68 -10.99 2.46
C SER A 200 17.30 -11.33 1.11
N PHE A 201 16.69 -12.25 0.35
CA PHE A 201 17.10 -12.58 -1.00
C PHE A 201 16.56 -11.59 -2.06
N THR A 202 15.88 -10.52 -1.63
CA THR A 202 15.42 -9.48 -2.53
C THR A 202 16.58 -8.64 -3.06
N PRO A 203 16.44 -8.11 -4.28
CA PRO A 203 17.47 -7.29 -4.92
C PRO A 203 17.83 -6.01 -4.17
N CYS A 204 16.99 -5.53 -3.24
CA CYS A 204 17.23 -4.29 -2.51
C CYS A 204 18.12 -4.49 -1.27
N VAL A 205 18.20 -5.70 -0.71
CA VAL A 205 18.96 -6.01 0.51
C VAL A 205 20.33 -6.59 0.20
N LEU A 206 20.42 -7.43 -0.83
CA LEU A 206 21.67 -8.06 -1.28
C LEU A 206 22.84 -7.07 -1.54
N PRO A 207 22.64 -5.88 -2.12
CA PRO A 207 23.70 -4.89 -2.33
C PRO A 207 24.31 -4.31 -1.04
N MET A 208 23.63 -4.45 0.10
CA MET A 208 24.15 -3.99 1.40
C MET A 208 25.19 -4.96 1.99
N VAL A 209 25.16 -6.24 1.61
CA VAL A 209 26.12 -7.26 2.09
C VAL A 209 27.57 -6.88 1.71
N PRO A 210 27.88 -6.50 0.44
CA PRO A 210 29.20 -5.98 0.07
C PRO A 210 29.61 -4.72 0.84
N ILE A 211 28.68 -3.81 1.13
CA ILE A 211 28.96 -2.56 1.84
C ILE A 211 29.37 -2.87 3.28
N LEU A 212 28.59 -3.67 4.00
CA LEU A 212 28.92 -4.13 5.35
C LEU A 212 30.22 -4.95 5.36
N SER A 213 30.42 -5.83 4.38
CA SER A 213 31.68 -6.57 4.23
C SER A 213 32.87 -5.65 4.02
N SER A 214 32.76 -4.60 3.21
CA SER A 214 33.84 -3.63 3.00
C SER A 214 34.16 -2.80 4.25
N ILE A 215 33.15 -2.47 5.05
CA ILE A 215 33.30 -1.75 6.33
C ILE A 215 33.94 -2.66 7.39
N ILE A 216 33.57 -3.94 7.42
CA ILE A 216 34.07 -4.91 8.41
C ILE A 216 35.46 -5.42 8.02
N VAL A 217 35.74 -5.65 6.73
CA VAL A 217 37.03 -6.18 6.23
C VAL A 217 38.07 -5.06 6.03
N GLY A 218 37.63 -3.83 5.78
CA GLY A 218 38.51 -2.66 5.58
C GLY A 218 39.28 -2.22 6.84
N GLU A 219 38.96 -2.75 8.03
CA GLU A 219 39.58 -2.35 9.30
C GLU A 219 40.80 -3.20 9.73
N GLY A 220 41.24 -4.19 8.96
CA GLY A 220 42.27 -5.13 9.42
C GLY A 220 41.76 -6.01 10.58
N ALA A 221 42.58 -6.92 11.13
CA ALA A 221 42.18 -8.04 12.00
C ALA A 221 41.08 -7.73 13.07
N VAL A 222 39.81 -7.83 12.67
CA VAL A 222 38.66 -7.57 13.55
C VAL A 222 38.35 -8.84 14.34
N SER A 223 38.16 -8.71 15.66
CA SER A 223 37.67 -9.82 16.48
C SER A 223 36.22 -10.15 16.12
N ARG A 224 35.88 -11.45 16.06
CA ARG A 224 34.52 -11.96 15.71
C ARG A 224 33.40 -11.29 16.53
N GLY A 225 33.66 -10.95 17.80
CA GLY A 225 32.69 -10.28 18.68
C GLY A 225 32.41 -8.82 18.29
N ARG A 226 33.40 -8.08 17.77
CA ARG A 226 33.20 -6.69 17.36
C ARG A 226 32.42 -6.60 16.04
N GLY A 227 32.68 -7.51 15.09
CA GLY A 227 31.87 -7.65 13.87
C GLY A 227 30.40 -7.97 14.16
N PHE A 228 30.14 -8.89 15.10
CA PHE A 228 28.77 -9.19 15.56
C PHE A 228 28.10 -7.97 16.22
N SER A 229 28.79 -7.25 17.10
CA SER A 229 28.21 -6.07 17.78
C SER A 229 27.83 -4.93 16.83
N LEU A 230 28.60 -4.73 15.74
CA LEU A 230 28.30 -3.73 14.73
C LEU A 230 27.10 -4.15 13.86
N ALA A 231 27.04 -5.42 13.47
CA ALA A 231 25.89 -5.97 12.75
C ALA A 231 24.61 -5.95 13.60
N LEU A 232 24.73 -6.17 14.92
CA LEU A 232 23.63 -6.05 15.87
C LEU A 232 23.12 -4.61 15.97
N ALA A 233 24.02 -3.62 16.10
CA ALA A 233 23.65 -2.21 16.13
C ALA A 233 22.98 -1.75 14.82
N TYR A 234 23.46 -2.23 13.67
CA TYR A 234 22.83 -1.99 12.36
C TYR A 234 21.40 -2.56 12.30
N SER A 235 21.25 -3.83 12.70
CA SER A 235 19.96 -4.54 12.75
C SER A 235 18.95 -3.84 13.66
N LEU A 236 19.38 -3.40 14.85
CA LEU A 236 18.54 -2.68 15.81
C LEU A 236 18.03 -1.35 15.26
N GLY A 237 18.86 -0.62 14.51
CA GLY A 237 18.45 0.61 13.83
C GLY A 237 17.41 0.37 12.74
N MET A 238 17.62 -0.65 11.90
CA MET A 238 16.65 -1.06 10.89
C MET A 238 15.31 -1.48 11.51
N ALA A 239 15.35 -2.34 12.55
CA ALA A 239 14.17 -2.85 13.22
C ALA A 239 13.35 -1.73 13.89
N LEU A 240 14.00 -0.80 14.58
CA LEU A 240 13.31 0.33 15.19
C LEU A 240 12.60 1.22 14.17
N VAL A 241 13.25 1.53 13.04
CA VAL A 241 12.64 2.39 12.01
C VAL A 241 11.49 1.68 11.30
N TYR A 242 11.62 0.40 10.95
CA TYR A 242 10.52 -0.35 10.34
C TYR A 242 9.34 -0.58 11.28
N THR A 243 9.59 -0.91 12.54
CA THR A 243 8.51 -1.06 13.51
C THR A 243 7.84 0.29 13.78
N SER A 244 8.59 1.39 13.94
CA SER A 244 7.99 2.71 14.18
C SER A 244 7.22 3.25 12.98
N LEU A 245 7.77 3.15 11.76
CA LEU A 245 7.07 3.56 10.54
C LEU A 245 5.85 2.67 10.27
N GLY A 246 5.96 1.35 10.48
CA GLY A 246 4.84 0.43 10.29
C GLY A 246 3.70 0.64 11.30
N VAL A 247 4.03 0.93 12.57
CA VAL A 247 3.01 1.29 13.58
C VAL A 247 2.38 2.65 13.24
N ALA A 248 3.19 3.66 12.90
CA ALA A 248 2.67 4.97 12.51
C ALA A 248 1.78 4.88 11.26
N ALA A 249 2.18 4.09 10.26
CA ALA A 249 1.39 3.82 9.07
C ALA A 249 0.09 3.07 9.37
N GLY A 250 0.12 2.09 10.28
CA GLY A 250 -1.06 1.34 10.69
C GLY A 250 -2.08 2.20 11.45
N LEU A 251 -1.60 3.18 12.22
CA LEU A 251 -2.44 4.15 12.94
C LEU A 251 -2.97 5.26 12.00
N ALA A 252 -2.20 5.67 11.00
CA ALA A 252 -2.58 6.70 10.02
C ALA A 252 -3.68 6.25 9.03
N GLY A 253 -3.94 4.94 8.92
CA GLY A 253 -5.06 4.40 8.13
C GLY A 253 -4.98 4.64 6.62
N GLU A 254 -6.15 4.61 5.95
CA GLU A 254 -6.34 4.68 4.49
C GLU A 254 -5.59 5.83 3.78
N GLY A 255 -5.33 6.93 4.49
CA GLY A 255 -4.70 8.12 3.92
C GLY A 255 -3.26 7.91 3.47
N LEU A 256 -2.48 7.09 4.17
CA LEU A 256 -1.04 6.94 3.88
C LEU A 256 -0.79 6.06 2.65
N ALA A 257 -1.55 4.97 2.49
CA ALA A 257 -1.42 4.09 1.32
C ALA A 257 -1.77 4.83 0.02
N GLY A 258 -2.87 5.59 0.03
CA GLY A 258 -3.25 6.42 -1.11
C GLY A 258 -2.28 7.58 -1.39
N ALA A 259 -1.63 8.13 -0.35
CA ALA A 259 -0.62 9.16 -0.52
C ALA A 259 0.68 8.61 -1.14
N LEU A 260 1.11 7.41 -0.75
CA LEU A 260 2.30 6.76 -1.29
C LEU A 260 2.13 6.31 -2.75
N GLN A 261 0.90 6.05 -3.18
CA GLN A 261 0.58 5.68 -4.56
C GLN A 261 0.46 6.87 -5.53
N LYS A 262 0.64 8.12 -5.06
CA LYS A 262 0.60 9.27 -5.96
C LYS A 262 1.70 9.17 -7.03
N PRO A 263 1.39 9.50 -8.31
CA PRO A 263 2.33 9.43 -9.42
C PRO A 263 3.70 10.05 -9.14
N TRP A 264 3.71 11.23 -8.51
CA TRP A 264 4.95 11.94 -8.18
C TRP A 264 5.80 11.19 -7.16
N VAL A 265 5.18 10.56 -6.16
CA VAL A 265 5.89 9.80 -5.12
C VAL A 265 6.55 8.56 -5.75
N LEU A 266 5.80 7.79 -6.55
CA LEU A 266 6.34 6.65 -7.31
C LEU A 266 7.50 7.08 -8.22
N LEU A 267 7.37 8.20 -8.93
CA LEU A 267 8.43 8.74 -9.79
C LEU A 267 9.69 9.11 -8.98
N THR A 268 9.54 9.73 -7.81
CA THR A 268 10.70 10.07 -6.96
C THR A 268 11.43 8.83 -6.46
N PHE A 269 10.72 7.80 -6.02
CA PHE A 269 11.34 6.54 -5.59
C PHE A 269 11.97 5.77 -6.77
N GLY A 270 11.31 5.73 -7.92
CA GLY A 270 11.88 5.16 -9.14
C GLY A 270 13.17 5.87 -9.57
N ALA A 271 13.18 7.21 -9.55
CA ALA A 271 14.37 8.01 -9.84
C ALA A 271 15.51 7.75 -8.84
N LEU A 272 15.19 7.62 -7.55
CA LEU A 272 16.16 7.27 -6.52
C LEU A 272 16.81 5.89 -6.77
N LEU A 273 16.01 4.88 -7.14
CA LEU A 273 16.50 3.54 -7.46
C LEU A 273 17.40 3.55 -8.70
N VAL A 274 17.04 4.30 -9.74
CA VAL A 274 17.89 4.48 -10.94
C VAL A 274 19.21 5.17 -10.58
N LEU A 275 19.17 6.19 -9.73
CA LEU A 275 20.36 6.89 -9.26
C LEU A 275 21.30 5.94 -8.49
N LEU A 276 20.74 5.09 -7.62
CA LEU A 276 21.50 4.07 -6.90
C LEU A 276 22.11 3.02 -7.86
N ALA A 277 21.37 2.59 -8.88
CA ALA A 277 21.86 1.69 -9.90
C ALA A 277 23.04 2.29 -10.69
N LEU A 278 22.95 3.58 -11.05
CA LEU A 278 24.06 4.30 -11.70
C LEU A 278 25.32 4.39 -10.81
N SER A 279 25.15 4.45 -9.49
CA SER A 279 26.28 4.35 -8.55
C SER A 279 26.92 2.96 -8.56
N MET A 280 26.13 1.89 -8.70
CA MET A 280 26.65 0.52 -8.81
C MET A 280 27.38 0.23 -10.13
N PHE A 281 27.03 0.94 -11.20
CA PHE A 281 27.77 0.92 -12.47
C PHE A 281 29.07 1.75 -12.43
N ASP A 282 29.43 2.33 -11.28
CA ASP A 282 30.60 3.20 -11.11
C ASP A 282 30.58 4.42 -12.08
N VAL A 283 29.42 4.79 -12.64
CA VAL A 283 29.24 5.99 -13.50
C VAL A 283 29.48 7.27 -12.69
N TYR A 284 29.03 7.26 -11.43
CA TYR A 284 29.36 8.23 -10.40
C TYR A 284 29.69 7.48 -9.12
N GLN A 285 30.91 7.64 -8.59
CA GLN A 285 31.20 7.24 -7.22
C GLN A 285 30.67 8.32 -6.28
N LEU A 286 29.72 7.98 -5.39
CA LEU A 286 29.43 8.78 -4.20
C LEU A 286 30.64 8.71 -3.24
N GLN A 287 31.77 9.27 -3.67
CA GLN A 287 32.85 9.61 -2.74
C GLN A 287 32.42 10.89 -2.05
N LEU A 288 32.16 10.78 -0.74
CA LEU A 288 32.10 11.94 0.14
C LEU A 288 33.35 12.79 -0.15
N PRO A 289 33.23 14.12 -0.36
CA PRO A 289 34.39 14.98 -0.58
C PRO A 289 35.39 14.72 0.55
N GLY A 290 36.66 14.43 0.20
CA GLY A 290 37.64 13.94 1.18
C GLY A 290 37.77 14.80 2.44
N GLY A 291 37.46 16.10 2.35
CA GLY A 291 37.39 17.01 3.50
C GLY A 291 36.20 16.80 4.45
N LEU A 292 35.03 16.36 3.98
CA LEU A 292 33.93 15.95 4.86
C LEU A 292 34.19 14.56 5.44
N GLN A 293 34.75 13.65 4.65
CA GLN A 293 35.03 12.29 5.08
C GLN A 293 36.12 12.23 6.16
N SER A 294 37.16 13.08 6.06
CA SER A 294 38.19 13.22 7.10
C SER A 294 37.63 13.87 8.37
N ARG A 295 36.83 14.94 8.25
CA ARG A 295 36.18 15.62 9.39
C ARG A 295 35.19 14.72 10.13
N LEU A 296 34.42 13.90 9.41
CA LEU A 296 33.53 12.90 10.01
C LEU A 296 34.32 11.74 10.63
N SER A 297 35.38 11.26 9.99
CA SER A 297 36.25 10.22 10.55
C SER A 297 36.98 10.68 11.80
N GLU A 298 37.48 11.91 11.85
CA GLU A 298 38.12 12.48 13.04
C GLU A 298 37.13 12.66 14.20
N ARG A 299 35.91 13.15 13.93
CA ARG A 299 34.85 13.22 14.97
C ARG A 299 34.35 11.85 15.42
N SER A 300 34.29 10.88 14.51
CA SER A 300 33.83 9.52 14.80
C SER A 300 34.89 8.70 15.55
N ASN A 301 36.18 8.91 15.27
CA ASN A 301 37.29 8.26 15.96
C ASN A 301 37.59 8.86 17.35
N GLY A 302 37.20 10.11 17.61
CA GLY A 302 37.35 10.75 18.92
C GLY A 302 36.36 10.26 19.99
N ILE A 303 35.34 9.49 19.63
CA ILE A 303 34.29 9.00 20.53
C ILE A 303 34.32 7.47 20.52
N SER A 304 34.66 6.85 21.65
CA SER A 304 34.75 5.39 21.83
C SER A 304 33.44 4.62 21.52
N GLY A 305 32.31 5.32 21.38
CA GLY A 305 31.00 4.81 20.92
C GLY A 305 30.44 5.43 19.62
N GLY A 306 31.13 6.41 19.00
CA GLY A 306 30.62 7.16 17.84
C GLY A 306 30.37 6.29 16.60
N ARG A 307 31.10 5.18 16.49
CA ARG A 307 30.97 4.22 15.39
C ARG A 307 29.70 3.36 15.49
N PHE A 308 29.25 3.01 16.68
CA PHE A 308 27.99 2.29 16.88
C PHE A 308 26.80 3.19 16.55
N ALA A 309 26.85 4.46 16.97
CA ALA A 309 25.86 5.46 16.59
C ALA A 309 25.83 5.69 15.06
N GLY A 310 27.00 5.78 14.41
CA GLY A 310 27.08 5.91 12.95
C GLY A 310 26.50 4.72 12.18
N VAL A 311 26.77 3.49 12.64
CA VAL A 311 26.22 2.27 12.02
C VAL A 311 24.72 2.13 12.29
N PHE A 312 24.24 2.52 13.47
CA PHE A 312 22.82 2.57 13.79
C PHE A 312 22.04 3.55 12.90
N VAL A 313 22.59 4.77 12.70
CA VAL A 313 21.98 5.79 11.83
C VAL A 313 22.01 5.36 10.37
N MET A 314 23.08 4.72 9.91
CA MET A 314 23.13 4.15 8.56
C MET A 314 22.10 3.03 8.38
N GLY A 315 21.88 2.19 9.40
CA GLY A 315 20.78 1.22 9.40
C GLY A 315 19.41 1.90 9.31
N ALA A 316 19.17 2.95 10.08
CA ALA A 316 17.92 3.71 10.03
C ALA A 316 17.64 4.32 8.64
N LEU A 317 18.67 4.88 7.97
CA LEU A 317 18.55 5.43 6.62
C LEU A 317 18.32 4.34 5.57
N SER A 318 18.99 3.20 5.69
CA SER A 318 18.78 2.05 4.80
C SER A 318 17.35 1.53 4.87
N ALA A 319 16.71 1.55 6.05
CA ALA A 319 15.32 1.15 6.21
C ALA A 319 14.40 2.01 5.34
N LEU A 320 14.56 3.34 5.34
CA LEU A 320 13.78 4.24 4.49
C LEU A 320 13.92 3.93 2.99
N ILE A 321 15.14 3.59 2.55
CA ILE A 321 15.43 3.33 1.14
C ILE A 321 14.85 1.97 0.70
N VAL A 322 14.86 0.98 1.58
CA VAL A 322 14.38 -0.39 1.30
C VAL A 322 12.86 -0.50 1.42
N GLY A 323 12.19 0.44 2.09
CA GLY A 323 10.74 0.48 2.28
C GLY A 323 9.88 0.17 1.03
N PRO A 324 10.16 0.76 -0.14
CA PRO A 324 9.40 0.48 -1.36
C PRO A 324 9.47 -0.99 -1.82
N CYS A 325 10.59 -1.67 -1.58
CA CYS A 325 10.77 -3.07 -1.97
C CYS A 325 10.07 -4.06 -1.01
N VAL A 326 9.59 -3.57 0.13
CA VAL A 326 9.01 -4.36 1.22
C VAL A 326 7.52 -4.03 1.41
N ALA A 327 6.95 -3.21 0.52
CA ALA A 327 5.58 -2.71 0.60
C ALA A 327 4.52 -3.83 0.65
N GLY A 328 4.71 -4.93 -0.09
CA GLY A 328 3.75 -6.05 -0.12
C GLY A 328 3.55 -6.73 1.24
N PRO A 329 4.60 -7.33 1.83
CA PRO A 329 4.52 -7.93 3.17
C PRO A 329 4.11 -6.93 4.27
N LEU A 330 4.54 -5.67 4.16
CA LEU A 330 4.12 -4.60 5.07
C LEU A 330 2.62 -4.33 4.96
N ALA A 331 2.04 -4.33 3.77
CA ALA A 331 0.60 -4.11 3.58
C ALA A 331 -0.25 -5.16 4.31
N GLY A 332 0.16 -6.44 4.31
CA GLY A 332 -0.53 -7.49 5.07
C GLY A 332 -0.50 -7.26 6.59
N ALA A 333 0.65 -6.81 7.13
CA ALA A 333 0.77 -6.45 8.54
C ALA A 333 -0.05 -5.20 8.90
N LEU A 334 -0.05 -4.20 8.01
CA LEU A 334 -0.81 -2.95 8.18
C LEU A 334 -2.32 -3.21 8.14
N LEU A 335 -2.79 -4.06 7.24
CA LEU A 335 -4.20 -4.47 7.17
C LEU A 335 -4.64 -5.14 8.47
N TYR A 336 -3.81 -6.01 9.04
CA TYR A 336 -4.10 -6.65 10.31
C TYR A 336 -4.16 -5.64 11.48
N ILE A 337 -3.20 -4.69 11.55
CA ILE A 337 -3.21 -3.63 12.57
C ILE A 337 -4.45 -2.75 12.44
N SER A 338 -4.82 -2.39 11.20
CA SER A 338 -5.99 -1.55 10.92
C SER A 338 -7.30 -2.25 11.29
N GLN A 339 -7.41 -3.56 11.09
CA GLN A 339 -8.64 -4.32 11.41
C GLN A 339 -8.75 -4.66 12.90
N THR A 340 -7.64 -4.98 13.55
CA THR A 340 -7.64 -5.46 14.95
C THR A 340 -7.34 -4.38 15.99
N ARG A 341 -6.85 -3.19 15.55
CA ARG A 341 -6.30 -2.12 16.41
C ARG A 341 -5.24 -2.58 17.42
N ASN A 342 -4.73 -3.80 17.30
CA ASN A 342 -3.76 -4.37 18.24
C ASN A 342 -2.32 -4.02 17.82
N VAL A 343 -1.87 -2.86 18.28
CA VAL A 343 -0.55 -2.29 17.96
C VAL A 343 0.60 -3.20 18.45
N TRP A 344 0.39 -3.93 19.55
CA TRP A 344 1.43 -4.76 20.14
C TRP A 344 1.78 -5.98 19.27
N THR A 345 0.77 -6.71 18.78
CA THR A 345 0.98 -7.88 17.93
C THR A 345 1.49 -7.49 16.54
N GLY A 346 0.99 -6.40 15.98
CA GLY A 346 1.52 -5.84 14.72
C GLY A 346 2.96 -5.35 14.83
N GLY A 347 3.29 -4.64 15.91
CA GLY A 347 4.65 -4.18 16.19
C GLY A 347 5.63 -5.34 16.37
N TRP A 348 5.22 -6.39 17.08
CA TRP A 348 6.00 -7.62 17.23
C TRP A 348 6.22 -8.35 15.90
N ALA A 349 5.20 -8.44 15.04
CA ALA A 349 5.32 -9.05 13.71
C ALA A 349 6.32 -8.28 12.82
N LEU A 350 6.21 -6.94 12.80
CA LEU A 350 7.14 -6.05 12.07
C LEU A 350 8.58 -6.18 12.59
N PHE A 351 8.75 -6.24 13.90
CA PHE A 351 10.06 -6.44 14.52
C PHE A 351 10.66 -7.80 14.16
N SER A 352 9.86 -8.87 14.23
CA SER A 352 10.30 -10.24 13.88
C SER A 352 10.71 -10.37 12.41
N MET A 353 10.01 -9.66 11.53
CA MET A 353 10.35 -9.58 10.10
C MET A 353 11.67 -8.84 9.86
N ALA A 354 11.88 -7.68 10.49
CA ALA A 354 13.14 -6.95 10.41
C ALA A 354 14.31 -7.75 11.00
N ALA A 355 14.07 -8.50 12.08
CA ALA A 355 15.02 -9.43 12.66
C ALA A 355 15.37 -10.56 11.68
N GLY A 356 14.37 -11.15 11.00
CA GLY A 356 14.55 -12.16 9.96
C GLY A 356 15.43 -11.66 8.81
N MET A 357 15.22 -10.42 8.35
CA MET A 357 16.05 -9.79 7.32
C MET A 357 17.52 -9.62 7.73
N SER A 358 17.76 -9.52 9.04
CA SER A 358 19.09 -9.28 9.61
C SER A 358 19.87 -10.55 9.89
N VAL A 359 19.23 -11.73 9.85
CA VAL A 359 19.89 -13.02 10.11
C VAL A 359 21.05 -13.27 9.13
N PRO A 360 20.90 -13.11 7.80
CA PRO A 360 22.03 -13.29 6.89
C PRO A 360 23.16 -12.28 7.14
N LEU A 361 22.82 -11.03 7.47
CA LEU A 361 23.81 -9.99 7.78
C LEU A 361 24.60 -10.32 9.05
N LEU A 362 23.93 -10.75 10.11
CA LEU A 362 24.56 -11.19 11.35
C LEU A 362 25.47 -12.40 11.11
N LEU A 363 25.02 -13.37 10.30
CA LEU A 363 25.83 -14.54 9.93
C LEU A 363 27.12 -14.09 9.23
N THR A 364 27.02 -13.20 8.23
CA THR A 364 28.19 -12.68 7.52
C THR A 364 29.13 -11.87 8.42
N GLY A 365 28.58 -11.13 9.40
CA GLY A 365 29.37 -10.41 10.41
C GLY A 365 30.12 -11.33 11.36
N VAL A 366 29.51 -12.44 11.80
CA VAL A 366 30.16 -13.47 12.64
C VAL A 366 31.24 -14.23 11.89
N SER A 367 31.04 -14.46 10.59
CA SER A 367 32.02 -15.13 9.73
C SER A 367 33.28 -14.29 9.46
N ALA A 368 33.36 -13.03 9.93
CA ALA A 368 34.57 -12.20 9.93
C ALA A 368 35.39 -12.25 8.62
N GLY A 369 34.71 -12.27 7.47
CA GLY A 369 35.34 -12.32 6.15
C GLY A 369 35.99 -13.65 5.76
N SER A 370 35.89 -14.72 6.57
CA SER A 370 36.46 -16.03 6.21
C SER A 370 35.69 -16.75 5.10
N LEU A 371 34.40 -16.42 4.94
CA LEU A 371 33.52 -17.04 3.95
C LEU A 371 33.43 -16.23 2.64
N LEU A 372 33.87 -14.96 2.65
CA LEU A 372 33.72 -14.04 1.53
C LEU A 372 35.07 -13.90 0.80
N PRO A 373 35.15 -14.26 -0.50
CA PRO A 373 36.37 -14.06 -1.27
C PRO A 373 36.75 -12.57 -1.30
N ARG A 374 38.05 -12.28 -1.32
CA ARG A 374 38.55 -10.90 -1.43
C ARG A 374 37.83 -10.18 -2.57
N ALA A 375 37.38 -8.94 -2.32
CA ALA A 375 36.74 -8.11 -3.32
C ALA A 375 37.68 -7.98 -4.54
N GLY A 376 37.29 -8.57 -5.66
CA GLY A 376 38.07 -8.65 -6.89
C GLY A 376 37.17 -8.52 -8.12
N ALA A 377 37.61 -9.02 -9.27
CA ALA A 377 36.87 -8.92 -10.54
C ALA A 377 35.45 -9.51 -10.48
N TRP A 378 35.20 -10.52 -9.64
CA TRP A 378 33.87 -11.09 -9.41
C TRP A 378 32.88 -10.07 -8.84
N MET A 379 33.32 -9.17 -7.95
CA MET A 379 32.47 -8.13 -7.34
C MET A 379 31.93 -7.16 -8.40
N ASN A 380 32.72 -6.85 -9.44
CA ASN A 380 32.27 -6.00 -10.54
C ASN A 380 31.16 -6.65 -11.35
N ASN A 381 31.19 -7.97 -11.55
CA ASN A 381 30.10 -8.68 -12.24
C ASN A 381 28.83 -8.72 -11.38
N VAL A 382 28.98 -8.91 -10.07
CA VAL A 382 27.86 -8.89 -9.12
C VAL A 382 27.21 -7.51 -9.07
N LYS A 383 28.00 -6.43 -8.99
CA LYS A 383 27.50 -5.04 -9.06
C LYS A 383 26.68 -4.78 -10.33
N LYS A 384 27.16 -5.24 -11.50
CA LYS A 384 26.45 -5.08 -12.77
C LYS A 384 25.11 -5.80 -12.77
N ILE A 385 25.07 -7.06 -12.32
CA ILE A 385 23.83 -7.84 -12.24
C ILE A 385 22.82 -7.18 -11.30
N PHE A 386 23.23 -6.77 -10.10
CA PHE A 386 22.34 -6.10 -9.16
C PHE A 386 21.92 -4.70 -9.61
N GLY A 387 22.79 -3.94 -10.28
CA GLY A 387 22.44 -2.65 -10.88
C GLY A 387 21.37 -2.78 -11.97
N LEU A 388 21.47 -3.80 -12.83
CA LEU A 388 20.42 -4.12 -13.82
C LEU A 388 19.11 -4.50 -13.14
N LEU A 389 19.19 -5.32 -12.09
CA LEU A 389 18.01 -5.74 -11.33
C LEU A 389 17.31 -4.56 -10.65
N LEU A 390 18.06 -3.62 -10.06
CA LEU A 390 17.50 -2.40 -9.47
C LEU A 390 16.79 -1.52 -10.52
N ILE A 391 17.31 -1.42 -11.74
CA ILE A 391 16.62 -0.72 -12.83
C ILE A 391 15.34 -1.44 -13.22
N ALA A 392 15.34 -2.78 -13.31
CA ALA A 392 14.14 -3.56 -13.62
C ALA A 392 13.03 -3.31 -12.58
N VAL A 393 13.38 -3.32 -11.28
CA VAL A 393 12.44 -3.01 -10.20
C VAL A 393 11.96 -1.56 -10.27
N ALA A 394 12.84 -0.61 -10.59
CA ALA A 394 12.46 0.79 -10.75
C ALA A 394 11.44 0.98 -11.89
N ILE A 395 11.68 0.34 -13.06
CA ILE A 395 10.73 0.36 -14.18
C ILE A 395 9.41 -0.28 -13.78
N TRP A 396 9.46 -1.44 -13.12
CA TRP A 396 8.26 -2.13 -12.64
C TRP A 396 7.45 -1.27 -11.67
N MET A 397 8.10 -0.57 -10.73
CA MET A 397 7.40 0.26 -9.75
C MET A 397 6.79 1.54 -10.35
N VAL A 398 7.38 2.07 -11.42
CA VAL A 398 6.84 3.25 -12.13
C VAL A 398 5.87 2.85 -13.24
N SER A 399 5.77 1.57 -13.58
CA SER A 399 4.85 1.04 -14.59
C SER A 399 3.38 1.46 -14.43
N PRO A 400 2.81 1.62 -13.22
CA PRO A 400 1.42 2.06 -13.06
C PRO A 400 1.18 3.53 -13.42
N VAL A 401 2.24 4.34 -13.47
CA VAL A 401 2.16 5.79 -13.71
C VAL A 401 2.18 6.14 -15.20
N PHE A 402 2.74 5.26 -16.03
CA PHE A 402 2.95 5.52 -17.45
C PHE A 402 1.98 4.72 -18.34
N SER A 403 1.66 5.30 -19.49
CA SER A 403 0.86 4.60 -20.51
C SER A 403 1.57 3.32 -20.96
N VAL A 404 0.78 2.34 -21.42
CA VAL A 404 1.28 1.03 -21.86
C VAL A 404 2.43 1.15 -22.87
N THR A 405 2.34 2.11 -23.79
CA THR A 405 3.38 2.37 -24.81
C THR A 405 4.71 2.84 -24.20
N VAL A 406 4.67 3.70 -23.19
CA VAL A 406 5.89 4.18 -22.50
C VAL A 406 6.49 3.07 -21.66
N ASN A 407 5.66 2.24 -21.02
CA ASN A 407 6.13 1.08 -20.28
C ASN A 407 6.83 0.07 -21.22
N MET A 408 6.24 -0.25 -22.37
CA MET A 408 6.89 -1.08 -23.40
C MET A 408 8.22 -0.48 -23.89
N ALA A 409 8.30 0.85 -24.08
CA ALA A 409 9.54 1.51 -24.46
C ALA A 409 10.62 1.44 -23.36
N MET A 410 10.23 1.55 -22.08
CA MET A 410 11.15 1.41 -20.95
C MET A 410 11.73 -0.01 -20.83
N TRP A 411 10.88 -1.05 -20.94
CA TRP A 411 11.33 -2.44 -20.95
C TRP A 411 12.22 -2.74 -22.17
N GLY A 412 11.86 -2.23 -23.35
CA GLY A 412 12.68 -2.36 -24.56
C GLY A 412 14.06 -1.71 -24.42
N MET A 413 14.12 -0.50 -23.84
CA MET A 413 15.37 0.20 -23.56
C MET A 413 16.21 -0.53 -22.50
N PHE A 414 15.57 -1.11 -21.49
CA PHE A 414 16.23 -1.95 -20.49
C PHE A 414 16.80 -3.23 -21.09
N ALA A 415 16.06 -3.91 -21.97
CA ALA A 415 16.52 -5.10 -22.68
C ALA A 415 17.71 -4.80 -23.60
N LEU A 416 17.72 -3.64 -24.27
CA LEU A 416 18.89 -3.14 -25.01
C LEU A 416 20.09 -2.87 -24.10
N LEU A 417 19.86 -2.24 -22.94
CA LEU A 417 20.91 -1.99 -21.96
C LEU A 417 21.51 -3.30 -21.45
N CYS A 418 20.69 -4.32 -21.16
CA CYS A 418 21.15 -5.69 -20.86
C CYS A 418 22.00 -6.29 -21.99
N ALA A 419 21.57 -6.16 -23.25
CA ALA A 419 22.29 -6.68 -24.41
C ALA A 419 23.68 -6.02 -24.59
N VAL A 420 23.78 -4.71 -24.36
CA VAL A 420 25.06 -3.98 -24.37
C VAL A 420 25.99 -4.47 -23.25
N PHE A 421 25.46 -4.66 -22.03
CA PHE A 421 26.24 -5.16 -20.89
C PHE A 421 26.73 -6.61 -21.06
N LEU A 422 26.06 -7.42 -21.87
CA LEU A 422 26.46 -8.78 -22.23
C LEU A 422 27.52 -8.83 -23.35
N HIS A 423 28.06 -7.68 -23.78
CA HIS A 423 29.09 -7.56 -24.83
C HIS A 423 28.72 -8.31 -26.13
N VAL A 424 27.45 -8.24 -26.55
CA VAL A 424 26.94 -8.89 -27.77
C VAL A 424 27.73 -8.47 -29.02
N PHE A 425 28.17 -7.21 -29.09
CA PHE A 425 28.87 -6.64 -30.25
C PHE A 425 30.37 -6.91 -30.29
N GLU A 426 30.98 -7.49 -29.24
CA GLU A 426 32.42 -7.79 -29.26
C GLU A 426 32.69 -9.13 -29.94
N PRO A 427 33.71 -9.26 -30.81
CA PRO A 427 34.03 -10.52 -31.47
C PRO A 427 34.50 -11.57 -30.45
N LEU A 428 33.94 -12.79 -30.53
CA LEU A 428 34.38 -13.92 -29.70
C LEU A 428 35.78 -14.35 -30.13
N GLN A 429 36.73 -14.40 -29.20
CA GLN A 429 38.03 -15.03 -29.44
C GLN A 429 37.83 -16.54 -29.68
N LYS A 430 38.54 -17.09 -30.67
CA LYS A 430 38.54 -18.54 -30.95
C LYS A 430 39.12 -19.28 -29.74
N GLY A 431 38.31 -20.14 -29.11
CA GLY A 431 38.69 -20.88 -27.88
C GLY A 431 38.02 -20.40 -26.59
N ALA A 432 37.03 -19.51 -26.67
CA ALA A 432 36.30 -19.01 -25.50
C ALA A 432 35.54 -20.11 -24.75
N ALA A 433 35.52 -20.03 -23.41
CA ALA A 433 34.80 -20.96 -22.54
C ALA A 433 33.28 -20.95 -22.80
N LEU A 434 32.60 -22.08 -22.56
CA LEU A 434 31.15 -22.29 -22.77
C LEU A 434 30.28 -21.15 -22.19
N ARG A 435 30.67 -20.59 -21.03
CA ARG A 435 30.00 -19.44 -20.38
C ARG A 435 29.90 -18.19 -21.28
N ALA A 436 30.89 -17.95 -22.13
CA ALA A 436 30.93 -16.78 -23.00
C ALA A 436 29.97 -16.94 -24.19
N TYR A 437 29.78 -18.18 -24.66
CA TYR A 437 28.77 -18.51 -25.66
C TYR A 437 27.35 -18.38 -25.08
N VAL A 438 27.11 -18.89 -23.86
CA VAL A 438 25.81 -18.76 -23.16
C VAL A 438 25.45 -17.30 -22.85
N GLY A 439 26.42 -16.49 -22.40
CA GLY A 439 26.20 -15.05 -22.17
C GLY A 439 25.81 -14.32 -23.45
N LYS A 440 26.41 -14.68 -24.59
CA LYS A 440 26.09 -14.07 -25.89
C LYS A 440 24.75 -14.50 -26.46
N THR A 441 24.36 -15.77 -26.33
CA THR A 441 23.02 -16.22 -26.75
C THR A 441 21.93 -15.55 -25.93
N LEU A 442 22.14 -15.40 -24.62
CA LEU A 442 21.24 -14.65 -23.75
C LEU A 442 21.17 -13.16 -24.13
N GLY A 443 22.32 -12.53 -24.38
CA GLY A 443 22.38 -11.13 -24.82
C GLY A 443 21.71 -10.87 -26.17
N LEU A 444 21.86 -11.80 -27.13
CA LEU A 444 21.18 -11.74 -28.42
C LEU A 444 19.67 -11.92 -28.28
N ALA A 445 19.22 -12.82 -27.40
CA ALA A 445 17.80 -12.98 -27.09
C ALA A 445 17.21 -11.71 -26.46
N CYS A 446 17.91 -11.07 -25.50
CA CYS A 446 17.50 -9.78 -24.94
C CYS A 446 17.48 -8.67 -26.00
N LEU A 447 18.44 -8.64 -26.93
CA LEU A 447 18.45 -7.67 -28.02
C LEU A 447 17.25 -7.84 -28.95
N LEU A 448 16.91 -9.09 -29.31
CA LEU A 448 15.74 -9.39 -30.12
C LEU A 448 14.45 -9.00 -29.41
N VAL A 449 14.30 -9.36 -28.13
CA VAL A 449 13.13 -8.97 -27.31
C VAL A 449 13.01 -7.45 -27.23
N GLY A 450 14.11 -6.73 -26.96
CA GLY A 450 14.10 -5.26 -26.93
C GLY A 450 13.74 -4.63 -28.28
N LEU A 451 14.22 -5.19 -29.39
CA LEU A 451 13.84 -4.73 -30.73
C LEU A 451 12.35 -4.98 -31.02
N PHE A 452 11.83 -6.14 -30.62
CA PHE A 452 10.42 -6.49 -30.76
C PHE A 452 9.50 -5.61 -29.90
N GLU A 453 9.87 -5.31 -28.66
CA GLU A 453 9.12 -4.40 -27.80
C GLU A 453 9.15 -2.96 -28.31
N LEU A 454 10.29 -2.48 -28.82
CA LEU A 454 10.39 -1.13 -29.42
C LEU A 454 9.62 -1.00 -30.73
N THR A 455 9.64 -2.04 -31.58
CA THR A 455 8.81 -2.06 -32.80
C THR A 455 7.32 -2.16 -32.47
N GLY A 456 6.92 -2.95 -31.46
CA GLY A 456 5.56 -2.99 -30.95
C GLY A 456 5.08 -1.68 -30.33
N ALA A 457 5.95 -0.98 -29.60
CA ALA A 457 5.65 0.35 -29.06
C ALA A 457 5.48 1.40 -30.17
N ALA A 458 6.32 1.34 -31.22
CA ALA A 458 6.24 2.23 -32.38
C ALA A 458 4.98 1.99 -33.24
N SER A 459 4.45 0.76 -33.24
CA SER A 459 3.22 0.40 -33.96
C SER A 459 1.96 0.41 -33.09
N ALA A 460 2.02 1.04 -31.90
CA ALA A 460 0.90 1.17 -30.97
C ALA A 460 0.31 -0.17 -30.46
N GLY A 461 1.17 -1.18 -30.31
CA GLY A 461 0.82 -2.44 -29.64
C GLY A 461 0.36 -2.20 -28.20
N ARG A 462 -0.71 -2.89 -27.79
CA ARG A 462 -1.35 -2.73 -26.48
C ARG A 462 -0.88 -3.74 -25.42
N ASP A 463 0.09 -4.61 -25.75
CA ASP A 463 0.51 -5.72 -24.88
C ASP A 463 2.04 -5.91 -24.88
N VAL A 464 2.65 -5.84 -23.70
CA VAL A 464 4.09 -6.11 -23.44
C VAL A 464 4.47 -7.54 -23.84
N LEU A 465 3.56 -8.51 -23.61
CA LEU A 465 3.77 -9.94 -23.87
C LEU A 465 3.49 -10.35 -25.33
N GLN A 466 2.82 -9.51 -26.12
CA GLN A 466 2.54 -9.75 -27.54
C GLN A 466 2.74 -8.46 -28.34
N PRO A 467 4.00 -7.98 -28.46
CA PRO A 467 4.29 -6.71 -29.11
C PRO A 467 3.86 -6.67 -30.58
N LEU A 468 3.70 -7.83 -31.23
CA LEU A 468 3.30 -7.97 -32.64
C LEU A 468 1.91 -8.59 -32.84
N GLY A 469 1.09 -8.75 -31.79
CA GLY A 469 -0.24 -9.37 -31.91
C GLY A 469 -1.17 -8.65 -32.90
N HIS A 470 -0.92 -7.37 -33.16
CA HIS A 470 -1.68 -6.57 -34.15
C HIS A 470 -1.20 -6.78 -35.60
N LEU A 471 -0.04 -7.40 -35.83
CA LEU A 471 0.54 -7.67 -37.16
C LEU A 471 0.30 -9.11 -37.65
N SER A 472 -0.24 -10.00 -36.81
CA SER A 472 -0.58 -11.38 -37.19
C SER A 472 -1.88 -11.50 -38.00
N ILE A 473 -2.15 -10.54 -38.90
CA ILE A 473 -3.24 -10.58 -39.88
C ILE A 473 -2.62 -10.55 -41.29
N ALA A 474 -1.86 -11.59 -41.64
CA ALA A 474 -1.39 -11.78 -43.02
C ALA A 474 -0.98 -13.23 -43.35
N ARG A 475 -1.73 -14.25 -42.90
CA ARG A 475 -1.86 -15.51 -43.66
C ARG A 475 -3.08 -16.32 -43.21
N ALA A 476 -3.91 -16.68 -44.19
CA ALA A 476 -5.06 -17.59 -44.14
C ALA A 476 -4.77 -18.84 -43.29
N ASP A 477 -5.66 -19.32 -42.42
CA ASP A 477 -7.04 -19.74 -42.66
C ASP A 477 -7.94 -19.42 -41.45
N LYS A 478 -9.23 -19.14 -41.68
CA LYS A 478 -10.27 -19.18 -40.63
C LYS A 478 -10.59 -20.66 -40.34
N PRO A 479 -10.14 -21.29 -39.24
CA PRO A 479 -11.07 -22.11 -38.49
C PRO A 479 -12.05 -21.15 -37.82
N ALA A 480 -13.33 -21.50 -37.81
CA ALA A 480 -14.35 -20.70 -37.15
C ALA A 480 -13.87 -20.33 -35.74
N ALA A 481 -13.61 -19.03 -35.55
CA ALA A 481 -13.51 -18.45 -34.23
C ALA A 481 -14.88 -18.72 -33.58
N GLY A 482 -14.91 -19.74 -32.73
CA GLY A 482 -15.94 -19.83 -31.71
C GLY A 482 -15.92 -18.49 -30.99
N GLU A 483 -17.09 -17.86 -30.93
CA GLU A 483 -17.33 -16.57 -30.30
C GLU A 483 -16.90 -16.62 -28.82
N GLY A 484 -15.63 -16.36 -28.55
CA GLY A 484 -15.17 -15.86 -27.26
C GLY A 484 -15.67 -14.42 -27.12
N GLY A 485 -16.95 -14.27 -26.82
CA GLY A 485 -17.60 -12.96 -26.72
C GLY A 485 -16.89 -12.11 -25.67
N GLU A 486 -16.39 -10.94 -26.08
CA GLU A 486 -15.84 -9.95 -25.17
C GLU A 486 -16.91 -9.56 -24.14
N VAL A 487 -16.53 -9.65 -22.87
CA VAL A 487 -17.35 -9.29 -21.72
C VAL A 487 -17.32 -7.76 -21.60
N HIS A 488 -18.41 -7.09 -21.99
CA HIS A 488 -18.47 -5.62 -21.96
C HIS A 488 -18.95 -5.09 -20.60
N PHE A 489 -18.09 -4.32 -19.93
CA PHE A 489 -18.42 -3.61 -18.70
C PHE A 489 -18.95 -2.20 -18.99
N SER A 490 -20.07 -1.84 -18.36
CA SER A 490 -20.56 -0.46 -18.35
C SER A 490 -19.91 0.33 -17.22
N ARG A 491 -19.19 1.40 -17.54
CA ARG A 491 -18.49 2.21 -16.52
C ARG A 491 -19.41 3.25 -15.88
N ILE A 492 -19.34 3.36 -14.55
CA ILE A 492 -20.00 4.39 -13.75
C ILE A 492 -18.98 5.12 -12.88
N LYS A 493 -19.30 6.33 -12.44
CA LYS A 493 -18.43 7.17 -11.61
C LYS A 493 -19.01 7.55 -10.26
N THR A 494 -20.34 7.63 -10.15
CA THR A 494 -20.98 8.16 -8.94
C THR A 494 -21.91 7.17 -8.27
N ALA A 495 -22.11 7.33 -6.96
CA ALA A 495 -23.07 6.51 -6.21
C ALA A 495 -24.51 6.68 -6.72
N ALA A 496 -24.85 7.88 -7.20
CA ALA A 496 -26.16 8.16 -7.77
C ALA A 496 -26.40 7.39 -9.08
N GLU A 497 -25.38 7.30 -9.95
CA GLU A 497 -25.44 6.46 -11.15
C GLU A 497 -25.63 4.98 -10.79
N LEU A 498 -24.92 4.49 -9.78
CA LEU A 498 -25.10 3.12 -9.30
C LEU A 498 -26.55 2.87 -8.85
N ASP A 499 -27.09 3.75 -8.01
CA ASP A 499 -28.45 3.60 -7.50
C ASP A 499 -29.50 3.65 -8.63
N GLN A 500 -29.28 4.49 -9.65
CA GLN A 500 -30.13 4.55 -10.83
C GLN A 500 -30.08 3.26 -11.65
N VAL A 501 -28.90 2.65 -11.80
CA VAL A 501 -28.76 1.39 -12.53
C VAL A 501 -29.40 0.24 -11.74
N LEU A 502 -29.23 0.20 -10.42
CA LEU A 502 -29.84 -0.80 -9.55
C LEU A 502 -31.36 -0.68 -9.50
N ALA A 503 -31.90 0.54 -9.48
CA ALA A 503 -33.34 0.79 -9.49
C ALA A 503 -34.01 0.43 -10.82
N SER A 504 -33.26 0.44 -11.93
CA SER A 504 -33.78 0.16 -13.27
C SER A 504 -33.52 -1.27 -13.75
N SER A 505 -32.74 -2.08 -13.01
CA SER A 505 -32.41 -3.45 -13.42
C SER A 505 -33.30 -4.48 -12.75
N GLY A 506 -34.07 -5.21 -13.55
CA GLY A 506 -34.73 -6.47 -13.14
C GLY A 506 -33.87 -7.72 -13.37
N THR A 507 -32.58 -7.55 -13.69
CA THR A 507 -31.62 -8.64 -13.89
C THR A 507 -30.50 -8.54 -12.86
N PRO A 508 -29.83 -9.65 -12.52
CA PRO A 508 -28.70 -9.62 -11.60
C PRO A 508 -27.61 -8.67 -12.10
N VAL A 509 -26.98 -7.94 -11.19
CA VAL A 509 -25.95 -6.94 -11.48
C VAL A 509 -24.66 -7.33 -10.76
N MET A 510 -23.55 -7.34 -11.50
CA MET A 510 -22.21 -7.48 -10.93
C MET A 510 -21.50 -6.13 -11.01
N LEU A 511 -21.09 -5.62 -9.86
CA LEU A 511 -20.31 -4.40 -9.72
C LEU A 511 -18.84 -4.75 -9.47
N ASP A 512 -17.96 -4.34 -10.37
CA ASP A 512 -16.51 -4.53 -10.29
C ASP A 512 -15.81 -3.20 -9.96
N PHE A 513 -14.97 -3.18 -8.92
CA PHE A 513 -14.10 -2.05 -8.60
C PHE A 513 -12.74 -2.25 -9.26
N TYR A 514 -12.40 -1.38 -10.21
CA TYR A 514 -11.23 -1.49 -11.07
C TYR A 514 -10.28 -0.30 -10.91
N ALA A 515 -8.98 -0.53 -11.11
CA ALA A 515 -8.03 0.55 -11.37
C ALA A 515 -6.90 0.12 -12.33
N ASP A 516 -6.37 1.05 -13.12
CA ASP A 516 -5.26 0.78 -14.05
C ASP A 516 -3.96 0.39 -13.33
N TRP A 517 -3.79 0.84 -12.09
CA TRP A 517 -2.64 0.50 -11.25
C TRP A 517 -2.79 -0.82 -10.49
N CYS A 518 -3.97 -1.44 -10.56
CA CYS A 518 -4.28 -2.67 -9.85
C CYS A 518 -3.88 -3.90 -10.68
N VAL A 519 -2.78 -4.57 -10.28
CA VAL A 519 -2.28 -5.78 -10.96
C VAL A 519 -3.30 -6.91 -10.89
N SER A 520 -3.89 -7.15 -9.71
CA SER A 520 -4.89 -8.21 -9.52
C SER A 520 -6.17 -8.00 -10.34
N CYS A 521 -6.53 -6.76 -10.64
CA CYS A 521 -7.66 -6.43 -11.53
C CYS A 521 -7.37 -6.90 -12.96
N LYS A 522 -6.17 -6.58 -13.47
CA LYS A 522 -5.72 -7.03 -14.80
C LYS A 522 -5.57 -8.55 -14.88
N GLU A 523 -5.13 -9.18 -13.79
CA GLU A 523 -5.09 -10.64 -13.68
C GLU A 523 -6.49 -11.24 -13.76
N MET A 524 -7.49 -10.69 -13.08
CA MET A 524 -8.88 -11.16 -13.20
C MET A 524 -9.42 -10.98 -14.62
N GLU A 525 -9.21 -9.83 -15.26
CA GLU A 525 -9.63 -9.61 -16.65
C GLU A 525 -9.00 -10.65 -17.60
N ARG A 526 -7.70 -10.92 -17.42
CA ARG A 526 -6.94 -11.79 -18.32
C ARG A 526 -7.10 -13.28 -18.04
N PHE A 527 -7.22 -13.69 -16.78
CA PHE A 527 -7.20 -15.11 -16.39
C PHE A 527 -8.56 -15.63 -15.92
N THR A 528 -9.48 -14.76 -15.54
CA THR A 528 -10.82 -15.12 -15.02
C THR A 528 -11.91 -14.75 -16.01
N PHE A 529 -12.08 -13.46 -16.33
CA PHE A 529 -13.18 -12.98 -17.18
C PHE A 529 -13.07 -13.39 -18.65
N SER A 530 -11.83 -13.58 -19.14
CA SER A 530 -11.56 -14.03 -20.51
C SER A 530 -11.90 -15.51 -20.76
N LYS A 531 -12.12 -16.31 -19.71
CA LYS A 531 -12.41 -17.74 -19.85
C LYS A 531 -13.83 -17.95 -20.38
N PRO A 532 -14.03 -18.86 -21.35
CA PRO A 532 -15.33 -19.02 -22.01
C PRO A 532 -16.44 -19.43 -21.04
N GLU A 533 -16.11 -20.20 -20.00
CA GLU A 533 -17.05 -20.64 -18.96
C GLU A 533 -17.56 -19.48 -18.10
N VAL A 534 -16.66 -18.55 -17.76
CA VAL A 534 -16.99 -17.32 -17.01
C VAL A 534 -17.75 -16.34 -17.91
N ALA A 535 -17.23 -16.09 -19.11
CA ALA A 535 -17.86 -15.18 -20.08
C ALA A 535 -19.29 -15.62 -20.43
N GLY A 536 -19.55 -16.93 -20.53
CA GLY A 536 -20.89 -17.47 -20.77
C GLY A 536 -21.90 -17.15 -19.67
N LYS A 537 -21.47 -17.18 -18.40
CA LYS A 537 -22.30 -16.81 -17.24
C LYS A 537 -22.47 -15.29 -17.13
N LEU A 538 -21.39 -14.53 -17.36
CA LEU A 538 -21.42 -13.07 -17.29
C LEU A 538 -22.32 -12.42 -18.34
N LYS A 539 -22.60 -13.08 -19.47
CA LYS A 539 -23.59 -12.60 -20.46
C LYS A 539 -25.02 -12.51 -19.92
N GLN A 540 -25.33 -13.25 -18.85
CA GLN A 540 -26.67 -13.26 -18.22
C GLN A 540 -26.80 -12.21 -17.10
N VAL A 541 -25.71 -11.51 -16.80
CA VAL A 541 -25.59 -10.55 -15.69
C VAL A 541 -25.29 -9.18 -16.28
N LYS A 542 -25.85 -8.13 -15.70
CA LYS A 542 -25.51 -6.76 -16.07
C LYS A 542 -24.18 -6.38 -15.40
N LEU A 543 -23.16 -6.10 -16.21
CA LEU A 543 -21.80 -5.86 -15.73
C LEU A 543 -21.54 -4.36 -15.63
N ILE A 544 -21.20 -3.94 -14.42
CA ILE A 544 -20.89 -2.54 -14.10
C ILE A 544 -19.48 -2.50 -13.55
N GLN A 545 -18.69 -1.52 -13.98
CA GLN A 545 -17.34 -1.29 -13.46
C GLN A 545 -17.21 0.14 -12.92
N VAL A 546 -16.67 0.27 -11.72
CA VAL A 546 -16.27 1.55 -11.13
C VAL A 546 -14.77 1.72 -11.34
N ASP A 547 -14.38 2.74 -12.10
CA ASP A 547 -12.98 3.07 -12.34
C ASP A 547 -12.47 4.01 -11.25
N VAL A 548 -11.79 3.46 -10.25
CA VAL A 548 -11.24 4.20 -9.11
C VAL A 548 -9.77 4.61 -9.33
N THR A 549 -9.29 4.60 -10.57
CA THR A 549 -7.89 4.93 -10.91
C THR A 549 -7.50 6.33 -10.42
N ALA A 550 -8.42 7.30 -10.51
CA ALA A 550 -8.17 8.68 -10.10
C ALA A 550 -8.17 8.89 -8.58
N ASN A 551 -8.80 7.98 -7.82
CA ASN A 551 -8.98 8.06 -6.37
C ASN A 551 -9.54 9.44 -5.91
N ASN A 552 -10.54 9.93 -6.64
CA ASN A 552 -11.21 11.21 -6.38
C ASN A 552 -12.23 11.09 -5.24
N ALA A 553 -12.96 12.17 -4.91
CA ALA A 553 -13.92 12.17 -3.81
C ALA A 553 -15.08 11.18 -4.02
N ASP A 554 -15.56 11.04 -5.26
CA ASP A 554 -16.67 10.14 -5.62
C ASP A 554 -16.22 8.67 -5.55
N ASP A 555 -15.02 8.37 -6.03
CA ASP A 555 -14.40 7.03 -5.96
C ASP A 555 -14.31 6.56 -4.50
N LYS A 556 -13.82 7.44 -3.61
CA LYS A 556 -13.72 7.17 -2.18
C LYS A 556 -15.09 7.02 -1.52
N ALA A 557 -16.09 7.80 -1.94
CA ALA A 557 -17.45 7.69 -1.41
C ALA A 557 -18.06 6.31 -1.74
N LEU A 558 -17.89 5.86 -2.99
CA LEU A 558 -18.32 4.53 -3.46
C LEU A 558 -17.59 3.41 -2.72
N MET A 559 -16.27 3.46 -2.65
CA MET A 559 -15.47 2.45 -1.91
C MET A 559 -15.86 2.39 -0.43
N LYS A 560 -16.04 3.54 0.21
CA LYS A 560 -16.45 3.64 1.62
C LYS A 560 -17.85 3.09 1.86
N ARG A 561 -18.79 3.31 0.94
CA ARG A 561 -20.16 2.75 1.02
C ARG A 561 -20.14 1.22 1.15
N PHE A 562 -19.18 0.57 0.51
CA PHE A 562 -19.05 -0.89 0.52
C PHE A 562 -17.94 -1.40 1.46
N GLY A 563 -17.25 -0.52 2.19
CA GLY A 563 -16.14 -0.90 3.08
C GLY A 563 -14.94 -1.51 2.35
N LEU A 564 -14.68 -1.06 1.11
CA LEU A 564 -13.54 -1.49 0.31
C LEU A 564 -12.36 -0.54 0.49
N PHE A 565 -11.19 -1.08 0.80
CA PHE A 565 -9.94 -0.32 0.94
C PHE A 565 -9.25 -0.04 -0.40
N GLY A 566 -9.55 -0.85 -1.42
CA GLY A 566 -8.99 -0.73 -2.76
C GLY A 566 -9.51 -1.83 -3.68
N PRO A 567 -9.24 -1.72 -4.99
CA PRO A 567 -9.57 -2.73 -5.98
C PRO A 567 -8.57 -3.92 -5.95
N PRO A 568 -8.94 -5.11 -6.45
CA PRO A 568 -10.23 -5.46 -7.02
C PRO A 568 -11.25 -5.80 -5.91
N GLY A 569 -12.49 -5.36 -6.13
CA GLY A 569 -13.63 -5.70 -5.28
C GLY A 569 -14.85 -5.98 -6.14
N ILE A 570 -15.47 -7.15 -5.97
CA ILE A 570 -16.69 -7.51 -6.71
C ILE A 570 -17.85 -7.62 -5.73
N ILE A 571 -18.97 -7.00 -6.10
CA ILE A 571 -20.20 -6.98 -5.32
C ILE A 571 -21.35 -7.41 -6.22
N LEU A 572 -22.14 -8.37 -5.74
CA LEU A 572 -23.27 -8.92 -6.46
C LEU A 572 -24.58 -8.32 -5.95
N PHE A 573 -25.45 -7.93 -6.87
CA PHE A 573 -26.78 -7.42 -6.57
C PHE A 573 -27.85 -8.25 -7.27
N ASN A 574 -28.94 -8.52 -6.57
CA ASN A 574 -30.13 -9.16 -7.09
C ASN A 574 -31.37 -8.33 -6.70
N ASP A 575 -32.25 -8.03 -7.67
CA ASP A 575 -33.42 -7.16 -7.48
C ASP A 575 -33.10 -5.81 -6.78
N GLY A 576 -31.98 -5.19 -7.16
CA GLY A 576 -31.52 -3.92 -6.60
C GLY A 576 -31.00 -3.98 -5.16
N LYS A 577 -30.92 -5.18 -4.55
CA LYS A 577 -30.34 -5.39 -3.23
C LYS A 577 -29.03 -6.15 -3.31
N GLU A 578 -28.09 -5.79 -2.43
CA GLU A 578 -26.83 -6.51 -2.32
C GLU A 578 -27.07 -7.94 -1.82
N VAL A 579 -26.43 -8.92 -2.45
CA VAL A 579 -26.46 -10.31 -1.99
C VAL A 579 -25.51 -10.44 -0.78
N PRO A 580 -26.00 -10.80 0.42
CA PRO A 580 -25.14 -10.92 1.60
C PRO A 580 -24.06 -12.00 1.39
N ASP A 581 -22.87 -11.78 1.98
CA ASP A 581 -21.71 -12.68 1.92
C ASP A 581 -21.21 -13.06 0.51
N SER A 582 -21.58 -12.27 -0.51
CA SER A 582 -21.19 -12.49 -1.91
C SER A 582 -19.99 -11.65 -2.36
N ARG A 583 -19.36 -10.89 -1.47
CA ARG A 583 -18.26 -10.01 -1.85
C ARG A 583 -16.99 -10.81 -2.16
N VAL A 584 -16.32 -10.46 -3.24
CA VAL A 584 -14.98 -10.98 -3.57
C VAL A 584 -13.99 -9.83 -3.43
N ILE A 585 -12.96 -10.00 -2.61
CA ILE A 585 -11.89 -9.01 -2.41
C ILE A 585 -10.58 -9.68 -2.82
N GLY A 586 -9.88 -9.09 -3.78
CA GLY A 586 -8.66 -9.67 -4.36
C GLY A 586 -8.93 -10.57 -5.57
N PHE A 587 -7.88 -11.22 -6.05
CA PHE A 587 -7.94 -12.09 -7.22
C PHE A 587 -8.68 -13.38 -6.92
N LEU A 588 -9.57 -13.79 -7.84
CA LEU A 588 -10.22 -15.10 -7.82
C LEU A 588 -10.09 -15.77 -9.18
N ALA A 589 -9.57 -17.00 -9.20
CA ALA A 589 -9.42 -17.78 -10.43
C ALA A 589 -10.76 -18.18 -11.07
N ALA A 590 -10.74 -18.64 -12.31
CA ALA A 590 -11.92 -18.94 -13.12
C ALA A 590 -12.91 -19.94 -12.48
N GLU A 591 -12.50 -21.17 -12.19
CA GLU A 591 -13.36 -22.18 -11.54
C GLU A 591 -14.06 -21.68 -10.27
N PRO A 592 -13.34 -21.17 -9.24
CA PRO A 592 -14.00 -20.72 -8.02
C PRO A 592 -14.90 -19.50 -8.28
N PHE A 593 -14.59 -18.67 -9.28
CA PHE A 593 -15.45 -17.57 -9.69
C PHE A 593 -16.76 -18.04 -10.35
N VAL A 594 -16.73 -19.08 -11.20
CA VAL A 594 -17.95 -19.69 -11.75
C VAL A 594 -18.83 -20.27 -10.64
N GLN A 595 -18.24 -20.98 -9.68
CA GLN A 595 -18.97 -21.52 -8.53
C GLN A 595 -19.57 -20.42 -7.66
N HIS A 596 -18.85 -19.31 -7.50
CA HIS A 596 -19.31 -18.15 -6.77
C HIS A 596 -20.52 -17.49 -7.46
N LEU A 597 -20.48 -17.32 -8.78
CA LEU A 597 -21.61 -16.81 -9.54
C LEU A 597 -22.82 -17.75 -9.45
N ALA A 598 -22.64 -19.05 -9.64
CA ALA A 598 -23.75 -20.02 -9.60
C ALA A 598 -24.41 -20.15 -8.22
N ARG A 599 -23.68 -19.85 -7.14
CA ARG A 599 -24.21 -19.87 -5.77
C ARG A 599 -25.10 -18.65 -5.48
N ASN A 600 -24.72 -17.48 -6.01
CA ASN A 600 -25.32 -16.19 -5.65
C ASN A 600 -26.33 -15.68 -6.69
N PHE A 601 -26.13 -16.07 -7.94
CA PHE A 601 -27.07 -15.87 -9.03
C PHE A 601 -27.51 -17.26 -9.49
N ALA A 602 -28.82 -17.47 -9.63
CA ALA A 602 -29.37 -18.75 -10.08
C ALA A 602 -29.16 -18.96 -11.60
N ILE A 603 -27.91 -18.91 -12.06
CA ILE A 603 -27.49 -18.88 -13.48
C ILE A 603 -26.51 -19.99 -13.85
#